data_AF-A0A0G2EIY4-F1
#
_entry.id   AF-A0A0G2EIY4-F1
#
_cell.length_a   1.000
_cell.length_b   1.000
_cell.length_c   1.000
_cell.angle_alpha   90.00
_cell.angle_beta   90.00
_cell.angle_gamma   90.00
#
_symmetry.space_group_name_H-M   'P 1'
#
loop_
_entity.id
_entity.type
_entity.pdbx_description
1 polymer ?
#
loop_
_entity_poly.entity_id
_entity_poly.type
_entity_poly.pdbx_seq_one_letter_code
_entity_poly.pdbx_strand_id
1 'polypeptide(L)'
;MQAINYKFKNLPSGYALFEVPKSDGSDVKLSSGKRINEKIKEPQSMDWRAERELVLWTVDLDHEIAFNQEHRQFQKYDFDKDKWLGCPEWMAGTVTQVAKDSGDFQDLVEDVDQDDAVNVSGYRVETLPDPNNDINKSLSKHYKYIPLRQIRPLSYWQQYLRGTDEKDIHPSVKHALTVASSISLVEKFRFRGKEKEAEIFCKGIYLGPELYIVGDAIRIMPEDDHQNCSDILVITSIRLRLHQISRETAFESRKLADQTSIRIYGHAYTTTATRSYAKDVPDGRPLNATELATLFPLVGMASLGNWYRLHDSNSRYEISFDRILGRLYEPAATCIWLNSPVASTSPKTILSFDIPAVRSARTYSRQTDARIANDRSWFWADTRAQTLALETFNGREVGPYDDEVRNQEALRKWRAHLRVLDNNYTEEDLLVTAPLESGSGKKRGRKPGSKLVNGKIVHPGQPGFDGTAGTRVASSRMVEAAFESSAEEEDSDGQDASGMKGLTLNVRRSVEKGPASKSNTDDDVPMKDVISSEEEPLPPHVERGGTDETDGGDYMPGFEDFQKRPEKKPKI
;
A
#
# COMPACT_ATOMS: atom_id res chain seq x y z
N MET A 1 -8.47 -2.00 56.02
CA MET A 1 -7.97 -3.31 56.48
C MET A 1 -8.74 -4.37 55.70
N GLN A 2 -8.21 -5.35 54.98
CA GLN A 2 -6.91 -6.01 54.94
C GLN A 2 -6.41 -6.10 53.48
N ALA A 3 -5.09 -6.19 53.32
CA ALA A 3 -4.42 -6.46 52.06
C ALA A 3 -4.48 -7.95 51.71
N ILE A 4 -4.71 -8.28 50.43
CA ILE A 4 -4.30 -9.56 49.86
C ILE A 4 -3.53 -9.27 48.57
N ASN A 5 -2.22 -9.49 48.64
CA ASN A 5 -1.30 -9.53 47.51
C ASN A 5 -1.55 -10.80 46.68
N TYR A 6 -1.78 -10.66 45.38
CA TYR A 6 -1.51 -11.73 44.43
C TYR A 6 -0.57 -11.23 43.33
N LYS A 7 0.66 -11.78 43.34
CA LYS A 7 1.62 -11.70 42.24
C LYS A 7 1.15 -12.64 41.13
N PHE A 8 0.92 -12.12 39.92
CA PHE A 8 0.96 -12.93 38.70
C PHE A 8 2.24 -12.63 37.92
N LYS A 9 3.16 -13.60 37.96
CA LYS A 9 4.25 -13.78 37.00
C LYS A 9 3.73 -14.70 35.89
N ASN A 10 4.12 -14.39 34.65
CA ASN A 10 4.10 -15.22 33.45
C ASN A 10 2.72 -15.54 32.81
N LEU A 11 2.41 -14.85 31.71
CA LEU A 11 1.44 -15.29 30.69
C LEU A 11 2.07 -15.12 29.27
N PRO A 12 1.77 -16.03 28.32
CA PRO A 12 2.46 -16.12 27.02
C PRO A 12 1.85 -15.21 25.94
N SER A 13 2.70 -14.83 24.97
CA SER A 13 2.38 -13.96 23.83
C SER A 13 1.44 -14.62 22.81
N GLY A 14 0.46 -13.86 22.37
CA GLY A 14 -0.45 -14.22 21.27
C GLY A 14 -1.84 -13.69 21.61
N TYR A 15 -2.38 -12.84 20.75
CA TYR A 15 -3.54 -11.96 20.94
C TYR A 15 -3.22 -10.67 21.69
N ALA A 16 -3.14 -9.57 20.93
CA ALA A 16 -3.06 -8.22 21.45
C ALA A 16 -4.35 -7.89 22.21
N LEU A 17 -4.27 -7.95 23.54
CA LEU A 17 -5.20 -7.28 24.43
C LEU A 17 -5.14 -5.78 24.10
N PHE A 18 -6.30 -5.17 23.83
CA PHE A 18 -6.48 -3.79 24.24
C PHE A 18 -6.39 -3.79 25.77
N GLU A 19 -5.20 -3.47 26.31
CA GLU A 19 -5.14 -3.04 27.69
C GLU A 19 -5.93 -1.73 27.77
N VAL A 20 -7.19 -1.83 28.20
CA VAL A 20 -7.87 -0.68 28.79
C VAL A 20 -6.95 -0.22 29.92
N PRO A 21 -6.46 1.03 29.89
CA PRO A 21 -5.69 1.55 31.00
C PRO A 21 -6.51 1.30 32.27
N LYS A 22 -5.92 0.68 33.29
CA LYS A 22 -6.52 0.74 34.61
C LYS A 22 -6.70 2.23 34.89
N SER A 23 -7.93 2.67 35.00
CA SER A 23 -8.23 4.00 35.51
C SER A 23 -8.05 3.93 37.02
N ASP A 24 -6.80 3.88 37.49
CA ASP A 24 -6.49 4.52 38.75
C ASP A 24 -6.85 5.98 38.55
N GLY A 25 -8.05 6.35 39.01
CA GLY A 25 -8.83 7.58 38.80
C GLY A 25 -8.10 8.90 39.06
N SER A 26 -6.97 9.04 38.40
CA SER A 26 -6.21 10.24 38.17
C SER A 26 -6.52 10.57 36.72
N ASP A 27 -7.37 11.58 36.53
CA ASP A 27 -7.38 12.33 35.29
C ASP A 27 -5.93 12.54 34.89
N VAL A 28 -5.49 11.96 33.75
CA VAL A 28 -4.24 12.40 33.13
C VAL A 28 -4.53 13.79 32.59
N LYS A 29 -4.56 14.77 33.49
CA LYS A 29 -4.40 16.18 33.15
C LYS A 29 -3.04 16.27 32.48
N LEU A 30 -3.03 16.23 31.16
CA LEU A 30 -1.89 16.67 30.38
C LEU A 30 -1.61 18.10 30.83
N SER A 31 -0.57 18.26 31.63
CA SER A 31 -0.05 19.57 32.00
C SER A 31 0.25 20.32 30.71
N SER A 32 -0.18 21.58 30.61
CA SER A 32 0.08 22.42 29.45
C SER A 32 1.56 22.29 29.03
N GLY A 33 1.79 21.85 27.78
CA GLY A 33 3.14 21.71 27.22
C GLY A 33 3.68 20.28 27.06
N LYS A 34 3.04 19.23 27.60
CA LYS A 34 3.50 17.85 27.33
C LYS A 34 3.13 17.41 25.91
N ARG A 35 4.12 16.90 25.17
CA ARG A 35 3.95 16.31 23.82
C ARG A 35 3.63 14.83 23.96
N ILE A 36 2.61 14.37 23.24
CA ILE A 36 2.31 12.94 23.07
C ILE A 36 3.01 12.46 21.79
N ASN A 37 3.56 11.25 21.83
CA ASN A 37 4.23 10.61 20.71
C ASN A 37 4.07 9.10 20.83
N GLU A 38 3.06 8.55 20.19
CA GLU A 38 2.62 7.16 20.38
C GLU A 38 2.57 6.41 19.06
N LYS A 39 2.96 5.14 19.10
CA LYS A 39 2.75 4.22 17.97
C LYS A 39 1.27 3.80 17.98
N ILE A 40 0.63 3.88 16.82
CA ILE A 40 -0.69 3.31 16.61
C ILE A 40 -0.49 1.86 16.19
N LYS A 41 -1.10 0.93 16.92
CA LYS A 41 -1.15 -0.48 16.53
C LYS A 41 -2.44 -0.71 15.74
N GLU A 42 -2.37 -0.52 14.43
CA GLU A 42 -3.38 -1.10 13.54
C GLU A 42 -2.97 -2.57 13.24
N PRO A 43 -3.92 -3.51 13.13
CA PRO A 43 -3.58 -4.86 12.67
C PRO A 43 -2.87 -4.75 11.32
N GLN A 44 -1.60 -5.17 11.29
CA GLN A 44 -0.78 -5.12 10.08
C GLN A 44 -1.37 -6.01 8.98
N SER A 45 -1.37 -5.53 7.74
CA SER A 45 -0.66 -6.21 6.65
C SER A 45 -0.64 -5.32 5.39
N MET A 46 0.58 -4.99 4.95
CA MET A 46 0.89 -4.18 3.75
C MET A 46 1.17 -5.08 2.54
N ASP A 47 0.30 -6.06 2.30
CA ASP A 47 0.45 -7.03 1.19
C ASP A 47 -0.36 -6.67 -0.08
N TRP A 48 -0.97 -5.48 -0.12
CA TRP A 48 -1.92 -5.08 -1.19
C TRP A 48 -1.41 -3.94 -2.10
N ARG A 49 -0.12 -3.59 -2.13
CA ARG A 49 0.39 -2.28 -2.64
C ARG A 49 0.00 -1.86 -4.08
N ALA A 50 -0.56 -2.75 -4.91
CA ALA A 50 -1.18 -2.40 -6.20
C ALA A 50 -2.65 -2.88 -6.32
N GLU A 51 -3.18 -3.57 -5.33
CA GLU A 51 -4.60 -3.88 -5.24
C GLU A 51 -5.35 -2.60 -4.84
N ARG A 52 -6.37 -2.26 -5.63
CA ARG A 52 -7.35 -1.17 -5.48
C ARG A 52 -7.00 0.15 -6.15
N GLU A 53 -6.01 0.15 -7.03
CA GLU A 53 -5.88 1.20 -8.04
C GLU A 53 -6.96 1.06 -9.12
N LEU A 54 -7.42 2.20 -9.64
CA LEU A 54 -8.33 2.24 -10.78
C LEU A 54 -7.53 2.28 -12.07
N VAL A 55 -7.92 1.44 -13.01
CA VAL A 55 -7.26 1.30 -14.30
C VAL A 55 -8.28 1.33 -15.44
N LEU A 56 -7.80 1.70 -16.62
CA LEU A 56 -8.47 1.32 -17.86
C LEU A 56 -8.03 -0.07 -18.23
N TRP A 57 -8.96 -0.87 -18.71
CA TRP A 57 -8.67 -2.21 -19.17
C TRP A 57 -9.55 -2.61 -20.35
N THR A 58 -9.08 -3.58 -21.12
CA THR A 58 -9.83 -4.15 -22.23
C THR A 58 -9.76 -5.68 -22.16
N VAL A 59 -10.80 -6.35 -22.63
CA VAL A 59 -11.00 -7.80 -22.46
C VAL A 59 -10.30 -8.57 -23.57
N ASP A 60 -10.33 -8.04 -24.80
CA ASP A 60 -9.88 -8.73 -26.00
C ASP A 60 -8.81 -7.90 -26.71
N LEU A 61 -7.55 -8.27 -26.45
CA LEU A 61 -6.39 -7.67 -27.09
C LEU A 61 -5.56 -8.76 -27.77
N ASP A 62 -6.07 -9.24 -28.90
CA ASP A 62 -5.41 -10.23 -29.76
C ASP A 62 -4.37 -9.60 -30.70
N HIS A 63 -4.28 -8.27 -30.67
CA HIS A 63 -3.47 -7.45 -31.56
C HIS A 63 -2.90 -6.26 -30.80
N GLU A 64 -1.83 -5.66 -31.29
CA GLU A 64 -1.17 -4.53 -30.62
C GLU A 64 -2.04 -3.26 -30.64
N ILE A 65 -1.85 -2.42 -29.62
CA ILE A 65 -2.48 -1.10 -29.58
C ILE A 65 -1.54 -0.09 -30.22
N ALA A 66 -1.91 0.40 -31.40
CA ALA A 66 -1.15 1.39 -32.14
C ALA A 66 -1.85 2.74 -32.25
N PHE A 67 -1.08 3.83 -32.30
CA PHE A 67 -1.64 5.16 -32.55
C PHE A 67 -1.88 5.36 -34.05
N ASN A 68 -3.15 5.42 -34.46
CA ASN A 68 -3.51 5.73 -35.83
C ASN A 68 -3.39 7.24 -36.07
N GLN A 69 -2.42 7.66 -36.90
CA GLN A 69 -2.18 9.07 -37.20
C GLN A 69 -3.32 9.72 -38.01
N GLU A 70 -3.99 8.97 -38.88
CA GLU A 70 -5.09 9.46 -39.72
C GLU A 70 -6.32 9.79 -38.87
N HIS A 71 -6.70 8.89 -37.97
CA HIS A 71 -7.84 9.07 -37.08
C HIS A 71 -7.49 9.75 -35.74
N ARG A 72 -6.19 9.96 -35.48
CA ARG A 72 -5.64 10.55 -34.24
C ARG A 72 -6.11 9.85 -32.96
N GLN A 73 -6.23 8.53 -32.99
CA GLN A 73 -6.76 7.72 -31.89
C GLN A 73 -5.99 6.40 -31.75
N PHE A 74 -6.03 5.80 -30.56
CA PHE A 74 -5.46 4.47 -30.33
C PHE A 74 -6.40 3.38 -30.83
N GLN A 75 -5.88 2.47 -31.65
CA GLN A 75 -6.64 1.40 -32.28
C GLN A 75 -5.87 0.08 -32.20
N LYS A 76 -6.59 -1.03 -32.28
CA LYS A 76 -6.02 -2.35 -32.51
C LYS A 76 -5.44 -2.39 -33.93
N TYR A 77 -4.20 -2.86 -34.06
CA TYR A 77 -3.51 -2.98 -35.33
C TYR A 77 -2.91 -4.37 -35.49
N ASP A 78 -3.27 -5.00 -36.59
CA ASP A 78 -2.77 -6.31 -36.99
C ASP A 78 -1.53 -6.12 -37.87
N PHE A 79 -0.34 -6.35 -37.30
CA PHE A 79 0.93 -6.22 -38.02
C PHE A 79 1.11 -7.29 -39.11
N ASP A 80 0.51 -8.47 -38.95
CA ASP A 80 0.60 -9.55 -39.95
C ASP A 80 -0.23 -9.22 -41.19
N LYS A 81 -1.39 -8.58 -41.00
CA LYS A 81 -2.29 -8.18 -42.09
C LYS A 81 -2.16 -6.73 -42.53
N ASP A 82 -1.30 -5.95 -41.89
CA ASP A 82 -1.15 -4.50 -42.08
C ASP A 82 -2.51 -3.78 -42.08
N LYS A 83 -3.29 -3.97 -41.00
CA LYS A 83 -4.69 -3.51 -40.96
C LYS A 83 -5.11 -2.97 -39.59
N TRP A 84 -5.81 -1.84 -39.63
CA TRP A 84 -6.55 -1.29 -38.49
C TRP A 84 -7.84 -2.06 -38.22
N LEU A 85 -8.05 -2.46 -36.97
CA LEU A 85 -9.19 -3.26 -36.51
C LEU A 85 -10.19 -2.48 -35.65
N GLY A 86 -10.01 -1.15 -35.54
CA GLY A 86 -10.86 -0.27 -34.75
C GLY A 86 -10.37 -0.06 -33.31
N CYS A 87 -11.13 0.70 -32.54
CA CYS A 87 -10.79 1.04 -31.17
C CYS A 87 -11.04 -0.16 -30.23
N PRO A 88 -10.16 -0.44 -29.26
CA PRO A 88 -10.47 -1.38 -28.18
C PRO A 88 -11.68 -0.89 -27.37
N GLU A 89 -12.47 -1.83 -26.86
CA GLU A 89 -13.50 -1.53 -25.87
C GLU A 89 -12.82 -1.34 -24.51
N TRP A 90 -12.62 -0.08 -24.13
CA TRP A 90 -12.03 0.29 -22.86
C TRP A 90 -13.10 0.41 -21.78
N MET A 91 -12.88 -0.32 -20.70
CA MET A 91 -13.64 -0.23 -19.46
C MET A 91 -12.75 0.35 -18.37
N ALA A 92 -13.34 0.85 -17.28
CA ALA A 92 -12.61 1.08 -16.05
C ALA A 92 -12.93 0.02 -15.00
N GLY A 93 -11.93 -0.30 -14.19
CA GLY A 93 -12.04 -1.30 -13.16
C GLY A 93 -11.04 -1.08 -12.03
N THR A 94 -11.23 -1.84 -10.97
CA THR A 94 -10.36 -1.88 -9.79
C THR A 94 -9.49 -3.11 -9.89
N VAL A 95 -8.16 -2.94 -9.78
CA VAL A 95 -7.26 -4.09 -9.64
C VAL A 95 -7.52 -4.74 -8.29
N THR A 96 -7.88 -6.00 -8.25
CA THR A 96 -8.26 -6.72 -7.02
C THR A 96 -7.26 -7.79 -6.63
N GLN A 97 -6.45 -8.22 -7.59
CA GLN A 97 -5.37 -9.15 -7.39
C GLN A 97 -4.26 -8.80 -8.39
N VAL A 98 -3.02 -8.81 -7.92
CA VAL A 98 -1.83 -8.55 -8.74
C VAL A 98 -1.23 -9.87 -9.25
N ALA A 99 -0.49 -9.81 -10.36
CA ALA A 99 0.30 -10.95 -10.84
C ALA A 99 1.25 -11.47 -9.75
N LYS A 100 1.48 -12.80 -9.73
CA LYS A 100 2.29 -13.43 -8.67
C LYS A 100 3.76 -13.04 -8.82
N ASP A 101 4.22 -13.09 -10.07
CA ASP A 101 5.53 -12.63 -10.46
C ASP A 101 5.40 -11.19 -10.96
N SER A 102 6.21 -10.29 -10.41
CA SER A 102 6.21 -8.89 -10.82
C SER A 102 6.75 -8.79 -12.25
N GLY A 103 5.92 -8.30 -13.16
CA GLY A 103 6.30 -8.18 -14.56
C GLY A 103 7.44 -7.20 -14.84
N ASP A 104 8.22 -7.47 -15.88
CA ASP A 104 9.23 -6.54 -16.40
C ASP A 104 8.60 -5.60 -17.44
N PHE A 105 9.34 -4.64 -17.97
CA PHE A 105 8.87 -3.74 -19.04
C PHE A 105 8.36 -4.47 -20.28
N GLN A 106 8.83 -5.70 -20.51
CA GLN A 106 8.40 -6.54 -21.63
C GLN A 106 6.92 -6.90 -21.54
N ASP A 107 6.39 -7.11 -20.34
CA ASP A 107 4.99 -7.47 -20.06
C ASP A 107 4.00 -6.34 -20.42
N LEU A 108 4.50 -5.12 -20.63
CA LEU A 108 3.70 -4.00 -21.14
C LEU A 108 3.41 -4.12 -22.64
N VAL A 109 4.20 -4.89 -23.36
CA VAL A 109 4.20 -5.00 -24.83
C VAL A 109 3.74 -6.39 -25.24
N GLU A 110 4.36 -7.42 -24.68
CA GLU A 110 4.17 -8.82 -25.07
C GLU A 110 3.34 -9.56 -24.02
N ASP A 111 2.66 -10.64 -24.45
CA ASP A 111 2.21 -11.63 -23.48
C ASP A 111 3.44 -12.35 -22.98
N VAL A 112 3.56 -12.53 -21.68
CA VAL A 112 4.64 -13.34 -21.13
C VAL A 112 4.32 -14.80 -21.45
N ASP A 113 5.25 -15.49 -22.12
CA ASP A 113 5.26 -16.95 -22.24
C ASP A 113 5.48 -17.55 -20.85
N GLN A 114 4.45 -17.54 -20.00
CA GLN A 114 4.44 -18.24 -18.73
C GLN A 114 3.67 -19.54 -18.93
N ASP A 115 4.27 -20.66 -18.50
CA ASP A 115 3.60 -21.96 -18.39
C ASP A 115 2.37 -21.91 -17.45
N ASP A 116 2.29 -20.86 -16.64
CA ASP A 116 1.24 -20.61 -15.66
C ASP A 116 -0.01 -19.95 -16.30
N ALA A 117 -1.19 -20.42 -15.88
CA ALA A 117 -2.47 -19.88 -16.31
C ALA A 117 -2.64 -18.38 -15.98
N VAL A 118 -3.46 -17.66 -16.74
CA VAL A 118 -3.65 -16.19 -16.62
C VAL A 118 -4.18 -15.78 -15.25
N ASN A 119 -4.90 -16.66 -14.54
CA ASN A 119 -5.30 -16.45 -13.16
C ASN A 119 -4.13 -16.46 -12.14
N VAL A 120 -2.95 -16.93 -12.55
CA VAL A 120 -1.69 -16.90 -11.81
C VAL A 120 -0.82 -15.72 -12.26
N SER A 121 -0.59 -15.62 -13.58
CA SER A 121 0.33 -14.67 -14.21
C SER A 121 -0.27 -13.28 -14.46
N GLY A 122 -1.60 -13.16 -14.50
CA GLY A 122 -2.32 -11.93 -14.80
C GLY A 122 -2.83 -11.16 -13.57
N TYR A 123 -3.49 -10.05 -13.87
CA TYR A 123 -4.12 -9.15 -12.91
C TYR A 123 -5.63 -9.38 -12.92
N ARG A 124 -6.23 -9.55 -11.74
CA ARG A 124 -7.69 -9.62 -11.62
C ARG A 124 -8.26 -8.21 -11.57
N VAL A 125 -9.03 -7.82 -12.56
CA VAL A 125 -9.69 -6.51 -12.61
C VAL A 125 -11.20 -6.68 -12.49
N GLU A 126 -11.81 -6.06 -11.50
CA GLU A 126 -13.26 -5.97 -11.32
C GLU A 126 -13.80 -4.67 -11.93
N THR A 127 -14.85 -4.74 -12.72
CA THR A 127 -15.48 -3.57 -13.34
C THR A 127 -16.07 -2.65 -12.28
N LEU A 128 -15.81 -1.35 -12.38
CA LEU A 128 -16.25 -0.42 -11.35
C LEU A 128 -17.78 -0.16 -11.43
N PRO A 129 -18.54 -0.43 -10.36
CA PRO A 129 -19.97 -0.13 -10.31
C PRO A 129 -20.23 1.37 -10.13
N ASP A 130 -21.48 1.79 -10.33
CA ASP A 130 -21.88 3.18 -10.13
C ASP A 130 -21.75 3.56 -8.64
N PRO A 131 -20.87 4.51 -8.27
CA PRO A 131 -20.69 4.91 -6.89
C PRO A 131 -21.91 5.61 -6.29
N ASN A 132 -22.82 6.14 -7.10
CA ASN A 132 -24.03 6.83 -6.67
C ASN A 132 -25.26 5.90 -6.58
N ASN A 133 -25.14 4.64 -7.00
CA ASN A 133 -26.24 3.68 -6.98
C ASN A 133 -25.98 2.57 -5.96
N ASP A 134 -26.57 2.71 -4.77
CA ASP A 134 -26.46 1.73 -3.69
C ASP A 134 -27.32 0.47 -3.89
N ILE A 135 -28.13 0.42 -4.95
CA ILE A 135 -29.04 -0.70 -5.23
C ILE A 135 -28.45 -1.63 -6.29
N ASN A 136 -27.90 -1.07 -7.37
CA ASN A 136 -27.34 -1.82 -8.48
C ASN A 136 -25.82 -1.71 -8.52
N LYS A 137 -25.17 -2.72 -7.95
CA LYS A 137 -23.71 -2.91 -8.01
C LYS A 137 -23.31 -4.10 -8.89
N SER A 138 -24.18 -4.55 -9.80
CA SER A 138 -23.96 -5.74 -10.63
C SER A 138 -22.60 -5.77 -11.35
N LEU A 139 -22.13 -4.61 -11.84
CA LEU A 139 -20.83 -4.47 -12.49
C LEU A 139 -19.65 -4.93 -11.61
N SER A 140 -19.74 -4.84 -10.27
CA SER A 140 -18.62 -5.31 -9.41
C SER A 140 -18.40 -6.83 -9.49
N LYS A 141 -19.36 -7.58 -10.03
CA LYS A 141 -19.22 -9.03 -10.29
C LYS A 141 -18.51 -9.33 -11.60
N HIS A 142 -18.39 -8.34 -12.48
CA HIS A 142 -17.79 -8.51 -13.78
C HIS A 142 -16.28 -8.38 -13.63
N TYR A 143 -15.57 -9.49 -13.52
CA TYR A 143 -14.11 -9.52 -13.44
C TYR A 143 -13.49 -10.36 -14.54
N LYS A 144 -12.21 -10.08 -14.82
CA LYS A 144 -11.37 -10.90 -15.68
C LYS A 144 -9.93 -10.87 -15.16
N TYR A 145 -9.23 -11.99 -15.34
CA TYR A 145 -7.77 -12.02 -15.23
C TYR A 145 -7.19 -11.63 -16.60
N ILE A 146 -6.36 -10.59 -16.61
CA ILE A 146 -5.78 -10.03 -17.84
C ILE A 146 -4.27 -9.79 -17.70
N PRO A 147 -3.48 -9.95 -18.77
CA PRO A 147 -2.08 -9.56 -18.77
C PRO A 147 -1.90 -8.04 -18.63
N LEU A 148 -0.71 -7.62 -18.21
CA LEU A 148 -0.39 -6.21 -17.97
C LEU A 148 -0.56 -5.34 -19.23
N ARG A 149 -0.27 -5.87 -20.43
CA ARG A 149 -0.47 -5.17 -21.70
C ARG A 149 -1.91 -4.72 -21.95
N GLN A 150 -2.91 -5.33 -21.30
CA GLN A 150 -4.33 -4.95 -21.40
C GLN A 150 -4.75 -3.85 -20.42
N ILE A 151 -3.83 -3.38 -19.56
CA ILE A 151 -4.09 -2.41 -18.49
C ILE A 151 -3.40 -1.07 -18.82
N ARG A 152 -4.09 0.04 -18.57
CA ARG A 152 -3.52 1.39 -18.62
C ARG A 152 -3.87 2.17 -17.35
N PRO A 153 -3.00 3.06 -16.86
CA PRO A 153 -3.37 3.96 -15.77
C PRO A 153 -4.60 4.79 -16.16
N LEU A 154 -5.54 5.00 -15.22
CA LEU A 154 -6.77 5.74 -15.51
C LEU A 154 -6.49 7.18 -15.99
N SER A 155 -5.35 7.77 -15.61
CA SER A 155 -4.97 9.11 -16.08
C SER A 155 -4.84 9.21 -17.61
N TYR A 156 -4.73 8.09 -18.32
CA TYR A 156 -4.67 8.04 -19.78
C TYR A 156 -6.04 8.03 -20.48
N TRP A 157 -7.15 8.19 -19.75
CA TRP A 157 -8.50 8.02 -20.30
C TRP A 157 -8.80 8.93 -21.50
N GLN A 158 -8.33 10.18 -21.48
CA GLN A 158 -8.56 11.08 -22.63
C GLN A 158 -7.76 10.68 -23.87
N GLN A 159 -6.61 10.03 -23.70
CA GLN A 159 -5.80 9.55 -24.81
C GLN A 159 -6.46 8.33 -25.46
N TYR A 160 -6.86 7.35 -24.65
CA TYR A 160 -7.40 6.07 -25.15
C TYR A 160 -8.86 6.11 -25.58
N LEU A 161 -9.66 7.05 -25.05
CA LEU A 161 -11.06 7.24 -25.43
C LEU A 161 -11.25 8.38 -26.43
N ARG A 162 -10.17 8.97 -26.95
CA ARG A 162 -10.26 10.02 -27.97
C ARG A 162 -10.92 9.46 -29.22
N GLY A 163 -11.98 10.13 -29.68
CA GLY A 163 -12.71 9.73 -30.89
C GLY A 163 -13.86 8.76 -30.62
N THR A 164 -13.99 8.24 -29.40
CA THR A 164 -15.15 7.45 -28.98
C THR A 164 -16.33 8.37 -28.64
N ASP A 165 -17.49 8.13 -29.25
CA ASP A 165 -18.71 8.86 -28.92
C ASP A 165 -19.11 8.61 -27.46
N GLU A 166 -19.66 9.62 -26.79
CA GLU A 166 -19.99 9.52 -25.36
C GLU A 166 -20.99 8.40 -25.03
N LYS A 167 -21.87 8.04 -25.97
CA LYS A 167 -22.83 6.94 -25.87
C LYS A 167 -22.17 5.55 -25.93
N ASP A 168 -20.98 5.47 -26.53
CA ASP A 168 -20.22 4.24 -26.77
C ASP A 168 -19.11 4.06 -25.71
N ILE A 169 -18.91 5.05 -24.83
CA ILE A 169 -18.04 4.93 -23.66
C ILE A 169 -18.72 4.03 -22.63
N HIS A 170 -18.04 2.94 -22.26
CA HIS A 170 -18.56 2.01 -21.26
C HIS A 170 -18.87 2.71 -19.92
N PRO A 171 -20.03 2.44 -19.29
CA PRO A 171 -20.47 3.15 -18.08
C PRO A 171 -19.45 3.15 -16.94
N SER A 172 -18.69 2.07 -16.78
CA SER A 172 -17.67 1.95 -15.72
C SER A 172 -16.59 3.03 -15.80
N VAL A 173 -16.26 3.54 -17.00
CA VAL A 173 -15.35 4.69 -17.14
C VAL A 173 -15.93 5.92 -16.46
N LYS A 174 -17.21 6.22 -16.70
CA LYS A 174 -17.88 7.36 -16.05
C LYS A 174 -17.93 7.17 -14.53
N HIS A 175 -18.18 5.94 -14.06
CA HIS A 175 -18.12 5.62 -12.62
C HIS A 175 -16.73 5.90 -12.03
N ALA A 176 -15.65 5.56 -12.76
CA ALA A 176 -14.28 5.79 -12.31
C ALA A 176 -13.92 7.28 -12.29
N LEU A 177 -14.41 8.04 -13.27
CA LEU A 177 -14.30 9.50 -13.28
C LEU A 177 -15.11 10.12 -12.14
N THR A 178 -16.28 9.59 -11.79
CA THR A 178 -17.09 10.06 -10.66
C THR A 178 -16.30 10.00 -9.35
N VAL A 179 -15.50 8.96 -9.11
CA VAL A 179 -14.72 8.84 -7.86
C VAL A 179 -13.34 9.50 -7.91
N ALA A 180 -12.99 10.23 -8.97
CA ALA A 180 -11.65 10.80 -9.16
C ALA A 180 -11.26 11.87 -8.13
N SER A 181 -12.23 12.53 -7.48
CA SER A 181 -12.02 13.44 -6.34
C SER A 181 -12.36 12.77 -4.99
N SER A 182 -11.92 11.53 -4.77
CA SER A 182 -12.06 10.81 -3.50
C SER A 182 -10.71 10.58 -2.80
N ILE A 183 -10.73 10.42 -1.47
CA ILE A 183 -9.51 10.25 -0.65
C ILE A 183 -9.74 9.26 0.47
N SER A 184 -8.75 8.40 0.72
CA SER A 184 -8.65 7.64 1.97
C SER A 184 -7.19 7.46 2.39
N LEU A 185 -6.92 7.61 3.69
CA LEU A 185 -5.59 7.43 4.27
C LEU A 185 -5.34 5.98 4.66
N VAL A 186 -4.09 5.55 4.50
CA VAL A 186 -3.66 4.17 4.65
C VAL A 186 -2.72 4.03 5.84
N GLU A 187 -2.99 3.03 6.67
CA GLU A 187 -2.19 2.61 7.82
C GLU A 187 -1.74 3.78 8.70
N LYS A 188 -2.63 4.24 9.58
CA LYS A 188 -2.32 5.30 10.55
C LYS A 188 -1.46 4.67 11.63
N PHE A 189 -0.17 4.96 11.66
CA PHE A 189 0.81 4.20 12.47
C PHE A 189 1.46 4.98 13.59
N ARG A 190 1.31 6.31 13.62
CA ARG A 190 1.91 7.15 14.66
C ARG A 190 1.08 8.40 14.90
N PHE A 191 0.88 8.75 16.16
CA PHE A 191 0.25 9.99 16.59
C PHE A 191 1.27 10.87 17.29
N ARG A 192 1.30 12.17 16.96
CA ARG A 192 2.11 13.18 17.64
C ARG A 192 1.28 14.44 17.84
N GLY A 193 1.20 14.97 19.06
CA GLY A 193 0.39 16.16 19.29
C GLY A 193 0.66 16.93 20.57
N LYS A 194 0.03 18.10 20.64
CA LYS A 194 -0.15 18.98 21.81
C LYS A 194 -1.66 19.23 21.98
N GLU A 195 -2.07 19.86 23.08
CA GLU A 195 -3.48 20.05 23.47
C GLU A 195 -4.45 20.43 22.33
N LYS A 196 -4.05 21.32 21.40
CA LYS A 196 -4.93 21.81 20.32
C LYS A 196 -4.52 21.40 18.90
N GLU A 197 -3.41 20.68 18.75
CA GLU A 197 -2.85 20.35 17.45
C GLU A 197 -2.24 18.96 17.47
N ALA A 198 -2.55 18.14 16.48
CA ALA A 198 -1.95 16.83 16.33
C ALA A 198 -1.68 16.46 14.87
N GLU A 199 -0.75 15.54 14.68
CA GLU A 199 -0.40 14.92 13.42
C GLU A 199 -0.51 13.41 13.57
N ILE A 200 -1.23 12.79 12.63
CA ILE A 200 -1.30 11.35 12.45
C ILE A 200 -0.49 10.99 11.21
N PHE A 201 0.51 10.14 11.37
CA PHE A 201 1.36 9.67 10.29
C PHE A 201 0.71 8.46 9.64
N CYS A 202 0.65 8.50 8.31
CA CYS A 202 0.07 7.46 7.47
C CYS A 202 1.16 6.88 6.57
N LYS A 203 1.08 5.59 6.23
CA LYS A 203 2.02 4.99 5.28
C LYS A 203 1.67 5.29 3.83
N GLY A 204 0.40 5.55 3.55
CA GLY A 204 -0.06 5.85 2.21
C GLY A 204 -1.33 6.71 2.16
N ILE A 205 -1.73 7.05 0.95
CA ILE A 205 -2.96 7.77 0.63
C ILE A 205 -3.47 7.29 -0.73
N TYR A 206 -4.71 6.88 -0.78
CA TYR A 206 -5.46 6.81 -2.03
C TYR A 206 -6.00 8.17 -2.36
N LEU A 207 -5.77 8.62 -3.59
CA LEU A 207 -6.26 9.88 -4.10
C LEU A 207 -6.81 9.66 -5.51
N GLY A 208 -8.13 9.64 -5.61
CA GLY A 208 -8.84 9.27 -6.83
C GLY A 208 -8.47 7.86 -7.30
N PRO A 209 -7.85 7.70 -8.47
CA PRO A 209 -7.51 6.39 -9.02
C PRO A 209 -6.26 5.72 -8.42
N GLU A 210 -5.31 6.49 -7.88
CA GLU A 210 -3.96 6.00 -7.58
C GLU A 210 -3.69 5.90 -6.07
N LEU A 211 -2.79 4.97 -5.71
CA LEU A 211 -2.18 4.90 -4.38
C LEU A 211 -0.85 5.65 -4.39
N TYR A 212 -0.58 6.41 -3.33
CA TYR A 212 0.73 7.01 -3.08
C TYR A 212 1.25 6.58 -1.72
N ILE A 213 2.48 6.07 -1.65
CA ILE A 213 3.13 5.63 -0.42
C ILE A 213 4.43 6.38 -0.14
N VAL A 214 4.91 6.28 1.10
CA VAL A 214 6.25 6.77 1.46
C VAL A 214 7.30 6.03 0.64
N GLY A 215 8.17 6.78 -0.04
CA GLY A 215 9.16 6.27 -0.99
C GLY A 215 8.83 6.60 -2.45
N ASP A 216 7.55 6.79 -2.79
CA ASP A 216 7.14 7.08 -4.17
C ASP A 216 7.64 8.44 -4.65
N ALA A 217 7.90 8.55 -5.96
CA ALA A 217 8.02 9.83 -6.63
C ALA A 217 6.69 10.20 -7.29
N ILE A 218 6.23 11.43 -7.04
CA ILE A 218 4.99 11.96 -7.59
C ILE A 218 5.24 13.24 -8.37
N ARG A 219 4.41 13.50 -9.37
CA ARG A 219 4.41 14.75 -10.14
C ARG A 219 3.60 15.82 -9.41
N ILE A 220 4.12 17.04 -9.37
CA ILE A 220 3.47 18.17 -8.71
C ILE A 220 2.73 19.00 -9.78
N MET A 221 1.47 19.33 -9.49
CA MET A 221 0.67 20.23 -10.32
C MET A 221 1.40 21.57 -10.50
N PRO A 222 1.56 22.06 -11.75
CA PRO A 222 2.08 23.40 -12.03
C PRO A 222 1.23 24.49 -11.37
N GLU A 223 1.84 25.63 -11.05
CA GLU A 223 1.12 26.76 -10.45
C GLU A 223 0.21 27.48 -11.45
N ASP A 224 0.63 27.51 -12.72
CA ASP A 224 -0.14 28.05 -13.83
C ASP A 224 -0.77 26.90 -14.63
N ASP A 225 -2.06 27.04 -14.93
CA ASP A 225 -2.82 26.04 -15.64
C ASP A 225 -2.33 25.76 -17.07
N HIS A 226 -1.57 26.69 -17.65
CA HIS A 226 -1.01 26.54 -19.00
C HIS A 226 0.44 26.00 -19.01
N GLN A 227 1.03 25.76 -17.84
CA GLN A 227 2.40 25.27 -17.74
C GLN A 227 2.48 23.73 -17.78
N ASN A 228 3.60 23.25 -18.33
CA ASN A 228 3.98 21.85 -18.25
C ASN A 228 4.46 21.52 -16.83
N CYS A 229 4.30 20.26 -16.43
CA CYS A 229 4.90 19.75 -15.21
C CYS A 229 6.43 19.67 -15.38
N SER A 230 7.15 20.31 -14.45
CA SER A 230 8.60 20.20 -14.31
C SER A 230 9.02 19.65 -12.96
N ASP A 231 8.10 19.55 -12.02
CA ASP A 231 8.40 19.38 -10.60
C ASP A 231 7.89 18.05 -10.09
N ILE A 232 8.71 17.40 -9.27
CA ILE A 232 8.38 16.13 -8.63
C ILE A 232 8.71 16.19 -7.14
N LEU A 233 8.07 15.33 -6.36
CA LEU A 233 8.32 15.14 -4.94
C LEU A 233 8.58 13.66 -4.67
N VAL A 234 9.70 13.33 -4.04
CA VAL A 234 9.92 11.99 -3.46
C VAL A 234 9.38 11.98 -2.04
N ILE A 235 8.33 11.19 -1.79
CA ILE A 235 7.55 11.21 -0.55
C ILE A 235 8.36 10.62 0.61
N THR A 236 8.47 11.38 1.69
CA THR A 236 9.12 10.96 2.95
C THR A 236 8.15 10.84 4.11
N SER A 237 6.96 11.47 4.04
CA SER A 237 5.94 11.40 5.08
C SER A 237 4.59 11.89 4.56
N ILE A 238 3.52 11.18 4.92
CA ILE A 238 2.13 11.58 4.70
C ILE A 238 1.50 11.81 6.08
N ARG A 239 0.87 12.97 6.29
CA ARG A 239 0.33 13.36 7.60
C ARG A 239 -1.08 13.90 7.50
N LEU A 240 -1.96 13.41 8.36
CA LEU A 240 -3.23 14.04 8.69
C LEU A 240 -3.01 14.98 9.89
N ARG A 241 -3.22 16.27 9.68
CA ARG A 241 -3.18 17.28 10.74
C ARG A 241 -4.58 17.55 11.28
N LEU A 242 -4.69 17.54 12.60
CA LEU A 242 -5.86 17.90 13.37
C LEU A 242 -5.59 19.26 14.01
N HIS A 243 -6.44 20.24 13.74
CA HIS A 243 -6.32 21.61 14.26
C HIS A 243 -7.52 21.93 15.13
N GLN A 244 -7.28 22.65 16.23
CA GLN A 244 -8.31 23.04 17.19
C GLN A 244 -9.06 21.80 17.70
N ILE A 245 -8.30 20.87 18.27
CA ILE A 245 -8.85 19.67 18.91
C ILE A 245 -9.75 20.11 20.06
N SER A 246 -11.01 19.66 20.02
CA SER A 246 -11.99 19.94 21.07
C SER A 246 -11.74 19.06 22.29
N ARG A 247 -12.04 19.56 23.49
CA ARG A 247 -11.97 18.72 24.70
C ARG A 247 -13.06 17.66 24.65
N GLU A 248 -12.67 16.44 25.01
CA GLU A 248 -13.46 15.20 25.04
C GLU A 248 -14.79 15.33 25.83
N THR A 249 -14.91 16.33 26.71
CA THR A 249 -16.13 16.63 27.46
C THR A 249 -17.28 17.18 26.62
N ALA A 250 -17.06 17.52 25.35
CA ALA A 250 -18.10 17.93 24.41
C ALA A 250 -18.72 16.72 23.71
N PHE A 251 -19.41 15.86 24.46
CA PHE A 251 -20.20 14.71 23.94
C PHE A 251 -21.22 15.10 22.84
N GLU A 252 -21.46 16.40 22.65
CA GLU A 252 -22.35 16.94 21.62
C GLU A 252 -21.70 16.99 20.22
N SER A 253 -20.38 16.99 20.10
CA SER A 253 -19.68 17.06 18.81
C SER A 253 -19.19 15.69 18.35
N ARG A 254 -19.65 15.24 17.18
CA ARG A 254 -19.12 14.04 16.49
C ARG A 254 -17.73 14.26 15.86
N LYS A 255 -17.12 15.43 16.01
CA LYS A 255 -15.84 15.79 15.38
C LYS A 255 -14.72 15.87 16.41
N LEU A 256 -13.61 15.17 16.13
CA LEU A 256 -12.40 15.19 16.95
C LEU A 256 -11.66 16.55 16.89
N ALA A 257 -11.79 17.28 15.78
CA ALA A 257 -11.14 18.55 15.53
C ALA A 257 -12.02 19.46 14.66
N ASP A 258 -11.91 20.78 14.83
CA ASP A 258 -12.70 21.74 14.05
C ASP A 258 -12.23 21.77 12.58
N GLN A 259 -10.94 21.56 12.37
CA GLN A 259 -10.33 21.55 11.03
C GLN A 259 -9.33 20.40 10.90
N THR A 260 -9.34 19.78 9.71
CA THR A 260 -8.39 18.74 9.34
C THR A 260 -7.75 19.06 8.00
N SER A 261 -6.48 18.67 7.82
CA SER A 261 -5.77 18.86 6.56
C SER A 261 -4.78 17.73 6.33
N ILE A 262 -4.63 17.27 5.09
CA ILE A 262 -3.62 16.27 4.72
C ILE A 262 -2.42 16.98 4.09
N ARG A 263 -1.21 16.69 4.57
CA ARG A 263 0.05 17.26 4.11
C ARG A 263 1.02 16.15 3.69
N ILE A 264 1.70 16.39 2.57
CA ILE A 264 2.69 15.49 1.99
C ILE A 264 4.05 16.16 2.10
N TYR A 265 5.02 15.44 2.65
CA TYR A 265 6.39 15.91 2.84
C TYR A 265 7.35 15.09 2.02
N GLY A 266 8.35 15.74 1.44
CA GLY A 266 9.34 15.03 0.64
C GLY A 266 10.53 15.87 0.24
N HIS A 267 11.37 15.28 -0.61
CA HIS A 267 12.42 16.00 -1.31
C HIS A 267 11.91 16.38 -2.70
N ALA A 268 11.76 17.68 -2.94
CA ALA A 268 11.27 18.22 -4.21
C ALA A 268 12.40 18.54 -5.18
N TYR A 269 12.20 18.17 -6.44
CA TYR A 269 13.14 18.39 -7.54
C TYR A 269 12.42 18.99 -8.74
N THR A 270 13.15 19.68 -9.60
CA THR A 270 12.63 20.28 -10.83
C THR A 270 13.58 20.04 -12.00
N THR A 271 13.05 19.94 -13.21
CA THR A 271 13.83 20.00 -14.46
C THR A 271 14.13 21.44 -14.91
N THR A 272 13.57 22.43 -14.22
CA THR A 272 13.70 23.85 -14.58
C THR A 272 14.86 24.51 -13.81
N ALA A 273 16.00 24.68 -14.47
CA ALA A 273 17.21 25.28 -13.87
C ALA A 273 16.98 26.67 -13.24
N THR A 274 16.07 27.48 -13.81
CA THR A 274 15.80 28.82 -13.28
C THR A 274 15.13 28.82 -11.90
N ARG A 275 14.57 27.67 -11.48
CA ARG A 275 13.85 27.48 -10.22
C ARG A 275 14.66 26.70 -9.17
N SER A 276 15.94 26.40 -9.44
CA SER A 276 16.82 25.75 -8.48
C SER A 276 16.98 26.61 -7.21
N TYR A 277 16.97 25.97 -6.03
CA TYR A 277 17.01 26.63 -4.72
C TYR A 277 18.14 27.66 -4.56
N ALA A 278 19.37 27.34 -5.00
CA ALA A 278 20.52 28.20 -4.77
C ALA A 278 21.52 28.16 -5.93
N LYS A 279 21.21 28.86 -7.04
CA LYS A 279 22.00 28.87 -8.29
C LYS A 279 23.50 29.07 -8.12
N ASP A 280 23.90 29.81 -7.07
CA ASP A 280 25.28 30.20 -6.79
C ASP A 280 25.96 29.35 -5.69
N VAL A 281 25.28 28.30 -5.21
CA VAL A 281 25.74 27.39 -4.15
C VAL A 281 25.79 25.96 -4.72
N PRO A 282 26.63 25.04 -4.20
CA PRO A 282 26.70 23.67 -4.70
C PRO A 282 25.36 22.95 -4.85
N ASP A 283 24.34 23.30 -4.06
CA ASP A 283 22.99 22.72 -4.13
C ASP A 283 22.12 23.23 -5.30
N GLY A 284 22.53 24.30 -5.99
CA GLY A 284 21.88 24.78 -7.22
C GLY A 284 22.37 24.08 -8.49
N ARG A 285 23.38 23.22 -8.39
CA ARG A 285 23.90 22.46 -9.54
C ARG A 285 22.92 21.34 -9.93
N PRO A 286 22.96 20.86 -11.18
CA PRO A 286 22.22 19.67 -11.55
C PRO A 286 22.75 18.44 -10.79
N LEU A 287 21.83 17.55 -10.40
CA LEU A 287 22.16 16.27 -9.80
C LEU A 287 23.01 15.44 -10.79
N ASN A 288 24.07 14.82 -10.27
CA ASN A 288 24.90 13.91 -11.06
C ASN A 288 24.30 12.49 -11.10
N ALA A 289 24.83 11.61 -11.95
CA ALA A 289 24.30 10.26 -12.15
C ALA A 289 24.24 9.44 -10.84
N THR A 290 25.23 9.55 -9.97
CA THR A 290 25.27 8.85 -8.68
C THR A 290 24.18 9.35 -7.73
N GLU A 291 23.97 10.66 -7.68
CA GLU A 291 22.90 11.28 -6.91
C GLU A 291 21.53 10.85 -7.43
N LEU A 292 21.34 10.84 -8.76
CA LEU A 292 20.08 10.39 -9.36
C LEU A 292 19.76 8.95 -8.97
N ALA A 293 20.73 8.04 -9.10
CA ALA A 293 20.56 6.63 -8.75
C ALA A 293 20.29 6.39 -7.26
N THR A 294 20.72 7.32 -6.38
CA THR A 294 20.51 7.20 -4.93
C THR A 294 19.20 7.83 -4.47
N LEU A 295 18.78 8.93 -5.12
CA LEU A 295 17.68 9.76 -4.66
C LEU A 295 16.33 9.39 -5.28
N PHE A 296 16.36 8.81 -6.49
CA PHE A 296 15.13 8.41 -7.18
C PHE A 296 14.93 6.90 -7.09
N PRO A 297 13.72 6.45 -6.72
CA PRO A 297 13.38 5.03 -6.71
C PRO A 297 13.22 4.46 -8.14
N LEU A 298 13.06 5.32 -9.14
CA LEU A 298 12.72 4.97 -10.52
C LEU A 298 13.96 4.87 -11.41
N VAL A 299 13.94 3.91 -12.32
CA VAL A 299 14.97 3.75 -13.36
C VAL A 299 14.73 4.76 -14.49
N GLY A 300 15.83 5.23 -15.11
CA GLY A 300 15.75 6.06 -16.31
C GLY A 300 15.53 7.55 -16.07
N MET A 301 15.52 8.02 -14.82
CA MET A 301 15.29 9.43 -14.47
C MET A 301 16.24 10.43 -15.14
N ALA A 302 17.47 10.01 -15.45
CA ALA A 302 18.43 10.83 -16.20
C ALA A 302 17.95 11.18 -17.63
N SER A 303 17.09 10.35 -18.23
CA SER A 303 16.51 10.59 -19.56
C SER A 303 15.53 11.77 -19.58
N LEU A 304 14.99 12.15 -18.41
CA LEU A 304 14.09 13.30 -18.27
C LEU A 304 14.83 14.65 -18.19
N GLY A 305 16.16 14.62 -18.27
CA GLY A 305 17.01 15.81 -18.26
C GLY A 305 17.68 16.08 -16.92
N ASN A 306 18.22 17.29 -16.79
CA ASN A 306 18.92 17.70 -15.58
C ASN A 306 17.93 18.01 -14.46
N TRP A 307 18.12 17.38 -13.30
CA TRP A 307 17.32 17.60 -12.12
C TRP A 307 18.01 18.55 -11.14
N TYR A 308 17.25 19.46 -10.55
CA TYR A 308 17.73 20.46 -9.59
C TYR A 308 16.89 20.38 -8.32
N ARG A 309 17.48 20.67 -7.16
CA ARG A 309 16.74 20.75 -5.89
C ARG A 309 15.88 22.01 -5.86
N LEU A 310 14.65 21.88 -5.38
CA LEU A 310 13.73 23.02 -5.16
C LEU A 310 13.88 23.66 -3.77
N HIS A 311 14.61 23.01 -2.86
CA HIS A 311 14.80 23.45 -1.47
C HIS A 311 16.12 22.91 -0.91
N ASP A 312 16.52 23.40 0.26
CA ASP A 312 17.71 22.97 1.00
C ASP A 312 17.71 21.45 1.27
N SER A 313 18.88 20.80 1.16
CA SER A 313 18.97 19.34 1.28
C SER A 313 18.62 18.79 2.67
N ASN A 314 18.74 19.60 3.72
CA ASN A 314 18.44 19.22 5.10
C ASN A 314 16.97 19.50 5.47
N SER A 315 16.23 20.16 4.58
CA SER A 315 14.83 20.51 4.77
C SER A 315 13.91 19.53 4.05
N ARG A 316 12.60 19.67 4.28
CA ARG A 316 11.56 18.95 3.52
C ARG A 316 10.62 19.95 2.88
N TYR A 317 10.22 19.64 1.66
CA TYR A 317 9.21 20.38 0.94
C TYR A 317 7.82 19.87 1.33
N GLU A 318 6.91 20.79 1.64
CA GLU A 318 5.52 20.48 2.03
C GLU A 318 4.57 20.86 0.89
N ILE A 319 3.69 19.93 0.49
CA ILE A 319 2.56 20.22 -0.39
C ILE A 319 1.24 19.74 0.23
N SER A 320 0.16 20.35 -0.23
CA SER A 320 -1.18 19.81 -0.03
C SER A 320 -1.42 18.63 -0.98
N PHE A 321 -2.24 17.66 -0.57
CA PHE A 321 -2.53 16.47 -1.36
C PHE A 321 -3.18 16.80 -2.72
N ASP A 322 -3.93 17.90 -2.83
CA ASP A 322 -4.60 18.31 -4.06
C ASP A 322 -3.62 18.81 -5.14
N ARG A 323 -2.37 19.12 -4.75
CA ARG A 323 -1.27 19.42 -5.68
C ARG A 323 -0.63 18.19 -6.29
N ILE A 324 -0.95 16.97 -5.86
CA ILE A 324 -0.46 15.76 -6.52
C ILE A 324 -1.14 15.68 -7.88
N LEU A 325 -0.37 15.50 -8.95
CA LEU A 325 -0.89 15.26 -10.29
C LEU A 325 -1.13 13.76 -10.52
N GLY A 326 -0.12 12.96 -10.24
CA GLY A 326 -0.07 11.53 -10.55
C GLY A 326 1.25 10.92 -10.10
N ARG A 327 1.35 9.60 -10.11
CA ARG A 327 2.63 8.90 -9.93
C ARG A 327 3.58 9.30 -11.06
N LEU A 328 4.86 9.37 -10.75
CA LEU A 328 5.89 9.44 -11.76
C LEU A 328 6.22 8.01 -12.19
N TYR A 329 5.79 7.63 -13.38
CA TYR A 329 6.14 6.35 -13.98
C TYR A 329 7.52 6.41 -14.62
N GLU A 330 8.11 5.24 -14.83
CA GLU A 330 9.35 5.13 -15.56
C GLU A 330 9.18 5.69 -16.98
N PRO A 331 10.16 6.46 -17.49
CA PRO A 331 10.06 7.09 -18.81
C PRO A 331 9.80 6.10 -19.94
N ALA A 332 10.39 4.90 -19.86
CA ALA A 332 10.22 3.84 -20.84
C ALA A 332 8.76 3.33 -20.90
N ALA A 333 8.16 3.03 -19.74
CA ALA A 333 6.75 2.62 -19.66
C ALA A 333 5.82 3.70 -20.21
N THR A 334 6.07 4.97 -19.86
CA THR A 334 5.29 6.10 -20.38
C THR A 334 5.38 6.21 -21.90
N CYS A 335 6.57 6.02 -22.48
CA CYS A 335 6.75 6.05 -23.94
C CYS A 335 6.01 4.92 -24.64
N ILE A 336 6.03 3.70 -24.07
CA ILE A 336 5.25 2.54 -24.55
C ILE A 336 3.75 2.89 -24.56
N TRP A 337 3.21 3.38 -23.45
CA TRP A 337 1.79 3.74 -23.36
C TRP A 337 1.38 4.92 -24.24
N LEU A 338 2.30 5.80 -24.61
CA LEU A 338 2.05 6.90 -25.55
C LEU A 338 2.24 6.47 -27.01
N ASN A 339 2.69 5.23 -27.27
CA ASN A 339 3.18 4.77 -28.56
C ASN A 339 4.09 5.83 -29.23
N SER A 340 5.08 6.28 -28.46
CA SER A 340 6.01 7.33 -28.85
C SER A 340 7.43 6.86 -28.58
N PRO A 341 8.35 6.91 -29.56
CA PRO A 341 9.73 6.48 -29.34
C PRO A 341 10.38 7.29 -28.22
N VAL A 342 11.12 6.63 -27.32
CA VAL A 342 11.84 7.29 -26.23
C VAL A 342 12.76 8.40 -26.76
N ALA A 343 13.43 8.15 -27.89
CA ALA A 343 14.34 9.10 -28.53
C ALA A 343 13.66 10.38 -29.06
N SER A 344 12.36 10.33 -29.38
CA SER A 344 11.61 11.47 -29.93
C SER A 344 10.66 12.12 -28.92
N THR A 345 10.48 11.51 -27.74
CA THR A 345 9.55 12.01 -26.73
C THR A 345 10.26 13.01 -25.84
N SER A 346 9.81 14.27 -25.88
CA SER A 346 10.41 15.29 -25.02
C SER A 346 10.13 14.98 -23.54
N PRO A 347 11.07 15.25 -22.61
CA PRO A 347 10.83 15.09 -21.18
C PRO A 347 9.59 15.86 -20.67
N LYS A 348 9.32 17.02 -21.28
CA LYS A 348 8.13 17.83 -20.96
C LYS A 348 6.84 17.07 -21.28
N THR A 349 6.81 16.33 -22.39
CA THR A 349 5.69 15.48 -22.77
C THR A 349 5.48 14.37 -21.74
N ILE A 350 6.54 13.67 -21.34
CA ILE A 350 6.49 12.57 -20.36
C ILE A 350 6.00 13.06 -18.99
N LEU A 351 6.38 14.26 -18.58
CA LEU A 351 5.93 14.81 -17.29
C LEU A 351 4.50 15.36 -17.33
N SER A 352 3.97 15.71 -18.51
CA SER A 352 2.74 16.53 -18.62
C SER A 352 1.59 15.87 -19.39
N PHE A 353 1.77 14.66 -19.91
CA PHE A 353 0.86 14.05 -20.88
C PHE A 353 -0.61 13.96 -20.41
N ASP A 354 -0.86 13.75 -19.12
CA ASP A 354 -2.19 13.54 -18.53
C ASP A 354 -2.71 14.72 -17.69
N ILE A 355 -2.04 15.87 -17.69
CA ILE A 355 -2.53 17.05 -16.95
C ILE A 355 -3.99 17.40 -17.30
N PRO A 356 -4.38 17.48 -18.58
CA PRO A 356 -5.78 17.75 -18.94
C PRO A 356 -6.72 16.65 -18.42
N ALA A 357 -6.32 15.39 -18.53
CA ALA A 357 -7.12 14.25 -18.15
C ALA A 357 -7.39 14.19 -16.64
N VAL A 358 -6.37 14.42 -15.81
CA VAL A 358 -6.50 14.47 -14.34
C VAL A 358 -7.38 15.64 -13.91
N ARG A 359 -7.19 16.83 -14.49
CA ARG A 359 -8.01 18.01 -14.19
C ARG A 359 -9.47 17.80 -14.58
N SER A 360 -9.71 17.31 -15.79
CA SER A 360 -11.07 17.01 -16.26
C SER A 360 -11.75 15.95 -15.40
N ALA A 361 -11.05 14.89 -15.01
CA ALA A 361 -11.60 13.85 -14.13
C ALA A 361 -11.99 14.42 -12.76
N ARG A 362 -11.13 15.26 -12.15
CA ARG A 362 -11.44 15.90 -10.86
C ARG A 362 -12.63 16.84 -10.96
N THR A 363 -12.71 17.63 -12.03
CA THR A 363 -13.84 18.53 -12.29
C THR A 363 -15.14 17.74 -12.49
N TYR A 364 -15.10 16.67 -13.27
CA TYR A 364 -16.24 15.77 -13.47
C TYR A 364 -16.71 15.17 -12.15
N SER A 365 -15.79 14.61 -11.37
CA SER A 365 -16.09 14.05 -10.03
C SER A 365 -16.81 15.06 -9.13
N ARG A 366 -16.36 16.32 -9.08
CA ARG A 366 -17.00 17.37 -8.27
C ARG A 366 -18.42 17.70 -8.70
N GLN A 367 -18.76 17.45 -9.96
CA GLN A 367 -20.08 17.72 -10.52
C GLN A 367 -21.01 16.52 -10.41
N THR A 368 -20.47 15.31 -10.32
CA THR A 368 -21.23 14.06 -10.50
C THR A 368 -21.24 13.16 -9.26
N ASP A 369 -20.24 13.23 -8.38
CA ASP A 369 -20.19 12.42 -7.17
C ASP A 369 -21.15 12.98 -6.12
N ALA A 370 -22.29 12.33 -5.93
CA ALA A 370 -23.34 12.77 -5.00
C ALA A 370 -22.90 12.68 -3.53
N ARG A 371 -21.78 12.03 -3.25
CA ARG A 371 -21.22 11.88 -1.90
C ARG A 371 -20.34 13.06 -1.51
N ILE A 372 -19.93 13.89 -2.48
CA ILE A 372 -19.22 15.16 -2.21
C ILE A 372 -20.26 16.19 -1.76
N ALA A 373 -20.09 16.71 -0.54
CA ALA A 373 -20.95 17.79 -0.04
C ALA A 373 -20.77 19.08 -0.87
N ASN A 374 -21.84 19.87 -1.01
CA ASN A 374 -21.86 21.08 -1.86
C ASN A 374 -20.79 22.13 -1.53
N ASP A 375 -20.30 22.18 -0.29
CA ASP A 375 -19.24 23.09 0.18
C ASP A 375 -17.82 22.48 0.07
N ARG A 376 -17.69 21.28 -0.51
CA ARG A 376 -16.45 20.50 -0.55
C ARG A 376 -16.04 20.17 -1.98
N SER A 377 -14.74 19.95 -2.13
CA SER A 377 -14.11 19.62 -3.41
C SER A 377 -13.64 18.17 -3.50
N TRP A 378 -13.75 17.42 -2.40
CA TRP A 378 -13.26 16.05 -2.25
C TRP A 378 -14.18 15.25 -1.34
N PHE A 379 -14.40 13.98 -1.68
CA PHE A 379 -15.02 13.00 -0.81
C PHE A 379 -13.96 12.33 0.07
N TRP A 380 -14.05 12.50 1.38
CA TRP A 380 -13.13 11.87 2.34
C TRP A 380 -13.80 10.66 2.95
N ALA A 381 -13.18 9.50 2.81
CA ALA A 381 -13.66 8.26 3.41
C ALA A 381 -12.58 7.61 4.27
N ASP A 382 -13.01 6.73 5.18
CA ASP A 382 -12.11 6.04 6.08
C ASP A 382 -11.34 4.92 5.39
N THR A 383 -11.96 4.29 4.38
CA THR A 383 -11.38 3.15 3.66
C THR A 383 -11.48 3.30 2.15
N ARG A 384 -10.59 2.60 1.43
CA ARG A 384 -10.60 2.54 -0.03
C ARG A 384 -11.93 2.00 -0.57
N ALA A 385 -12.47 0.94 0.05
CA ALA A 385 -13.77 0.39 -0.33
C ALA A 385 -14.90 1.42 -0.28
N GLN A 386 -14.90 2.32 0.72
CA GLN A 386 -15.87 3.42 0.79
C GLN A 386 -15.63 4.46 -0.31
N THR A 387 -14.37 4.86 -0.59
CA THR A 387 -14.09 5.82 -1.68
C THR A 387 -14.62 5.33 -3.04
N LEU A 388 -14.50 4.02 -3.28
CA LEU A 388 -14.94 3.36 -4.51
C LEU A 388 -16.39 2.87 -4.48
N ALA A 389 -17.07 2.98 -3.33
CA ALA A 389 -18.41 2.44 -3.09
C ALA A 389 -18.55 0.96 -3.51
N LEU A 390 -17.58 0.15 -3.09
CA LEU A 390 -17.55 -1.30 -3.35
C LEU A 390 -18.34 -2.06 -2.29
N GLU A 391 -19.13 -3.03 -2.74
CA GLU A 391 -19.78 -4.04 -1.88
C GLU A 391 -18.89 -5.26 -1.71
N THR A 392 -18.19 -5.64 -2.77
CA THR A 392 -17.33 -6.81 -2.83
C THR A 392 -15.92 -6.40 -3.25
N PHE A 393 -14.96 -7.21 -2.84
CA PHE A 393 -13.57 -7.13 -3.27
C PHE A 393 -13.02 -8.55 -3.33
N ASN A 394 -12.56 -8.97 -4.51
CA ASN A 394 -12.09 -10.34 -4.73
C ASN A 394 -13.14 -11.39 -4.32
N GLY A 395 -14.39 -11.15 -4.73
CA GLY A 395 -15.53 -12.01 -4.41
C GLY A 395 -16.01 -11.99 -2.95
N ARG A 396 -15.31 -11.29 -2.04
CA ARG A 396 -15.66 -11.17 -0.62
C ARG A 396 -16.36 -9.86 -0.32
N GLU A 397 -17.40 -9.87 0.51
CA GLU A 397 -18.10 -8.65 0.92
C GLU A 397 -17.18 -7.78 1.79
N VAL A 398 -17.21 -6.45 1.61
CA VAL A 398 -16.32 -5.50 2.28
C VAL A 398 -17.05 -4.31 2.90
N GLY A 399 -16.38 -3.63 3.83
CA GLY A 399 -16.86 -2.38 4.39
C GLY A 399 -18.14 -2.61 5.23
N PRO A 400 -19.26 -1.94 4.97
CA PRO A 400 -20.51 -2.19 5.69
C PRO A 400 -21.20 -3.51 5.32
N TYR A 401 -20.76 -4.17 4.25
CA TYR A 401 -21.35 -5.42 3.75
C TYR A 401 -20.63 -6.67 4.24
N ASP A 402 -19.48 -6.53 4.91
CA ASP A 402 -18.71 -7.64 5.46
C ASP A 402 -19.48 -8.30 6.62
N ASP A 403 -20.34 -9.28 6.30
CA ASP A 403 -21.17 -10.02 7.25
C ASP A 403 -20.32 -10.90 8.19
N GLU A 404 -19.09 -11.26 7.81
CA GLU A 404 -18.18 -12.05 8.66
C GLU A 404 -17.66 -11.21 9.83
N VAL A 405 -17.18 -10.00 9.54
CA VAL A 405 -16.58 -9.10 10.53
C VAL A 405 -17.62 -8.22 11.21
N ARG A 406 -18.68 -7.78 10.50
CA ARG A 406 -19.73 -6.87 11.00
C ARG A 406 -21.05 -7.58 11.31
N ASN A 407 -20.98 -8.81 11.80
CA ASN A 407 -22.16 -9.51 12.30
C ASN A 407 -22.77 -8.83 13.56
N GLN A 408 -24.00 -9.20 13.91
CA GLN A 408 -24.73 -8.60 15.04
C GLN A 408 -23.98 -8.68 16.37
N GLU A 409 -23.23 -9.76 16.60
CA GLU A 409 -22.47 -9.96 17.84
C GLU A 409 -21.26 -9.02 17.90
N ALA A 410 -20.50 -8.91 16.80
CA ALA A 410 -19.37 -8.00 16.67
C ALA A 410 -19.82 -6.55 16.83
N LEU A 411 -20.91 -6.15 16.17
CA LEU A 411 -21.48 -4.80 16.31
C LEU A 411 -21.94 -4.52 17.76
N ARG A 412 -22.53 -5.51 18.44
CA ARG A 412 -22.91 -5.40 19.85
C ARG A 412 -21.67 -5.21 20.74
N LYS A 413 -20.61 -6.00 20.51
CA LYS A 413 -19.33 -5.87 21.22
C LYS A 413 -18.66 -4.53 20.98
N TRP A 414 -18.59 -4.04 19.74
CA TRP A 414 -18.00 -2.75 19.44
C TRP A 414 -18.80 -1.59 20.05
N ARG A 415 -20.13 -1.63 20.00
CA ARG A 415 -20.98 -0.64 20.67
C ARG A 415 -20.74 -0.63 22.18
N ALA A 416 -20.61 -1.80 22.80
CA ALA A 416 -20.29 -1.91 24.21
C ALA A 416 -18.89 -1.34 24.51
N HIS A 417 -17.88 -1.65 23.70
CA HIS A 417 -16.54 -1.06 23.83
C HIS A 417 -16.56 0.46 23.72
N LEU A 418 -17.29 1.02 22.75
CA LEU A 418 -17.43 2.46 22.59
C LEU A 418 -18.09 3.10 23.83
N ARG A 419 -19.16 2.50 24.37
CA ARG A 419 -19.80 2.98 25.61
C ARG A 419 -18.87 2.93 26.81
N VAL A 420 -18.03 1.89 26.90
CA VAL A 420 -17.01 1.77 27.95
C VAL A 420 -15.96 2.87 27.81
N LEU A 421 -15.49 3.14 26.60
CA LEU A 421 -14.56 4.24 26.31
C LEU A 421 -15.17 5.61 26.62
N ASP A 422 -16.45 5.82 26.28
CA ASP A 422 -17.19 7.06 26.51
C ASP A 422 -17.62 7.26 27.98
N ASN A 423 -17.25 6.34 28.89
CA ASN A 423 -17.71 6.31 30.29
C ASN A 423 -19.25 6.32 30.45
N ASN A 424 -20.00 5.83 29.46
CA ASN A 424 -21.46 5.75 29.45
C ASN A 424 -21.92 4.29 29.28
N TYR A 425 -21.31 3.38 30.05
CA TYR A 425 -21.52 1.94 29.95
C TYR A 425 -22.50 1.43 31.00
N THR A 426 -23.14 0.31 30.68
CA THR A 426 -23.92 -0.51 31.62
C THR A 426 -23.10 -1.70 32.13
N GLU A 427 -23.56 -2.39 33.18
CA GLU A 427 -22.93 -3.65 33.61
C GLU A 427 -22.93 -4.70 32.49
N GLU A 428 -23.96 -4.70 31.63
CA GLU A 428 -24.05 -5.59 30.47
C GLU A 428 -22.96 -5.27 29.44
N ASP A 429 -22.63 -3.99 29.23
CA ASP A 429 -21.54 -3.59 28.33
C ASP A 429 -20.16 -4.06 28.86
N LEU A 430 -19.94 -4.03 30.19
CA LEU A 430 -18.73 -4.58 30.80
C LEU A 430 -18.61 -6.10 30.63
N LEU A 431 -19.73 -6.83 30.74
CA LEU A 431 -19.76 -8.28 30.54
C LEU A 431 -19.52 -8.67 29.07
N VAL A 432 -20.07 -7.90 28.13
CA VAL A 432 -19.90 -8.11 26.69
C VAL A 432 -18.47 -7.79 26.22
N THR A 433 -17.82 -6.81 26.86
CA THR A 433 -16.44 -6.38 26.55
C THR A 433 -15.38 -7.15 27.34
N ALA A 434 -15.80 -7.94 28.34
CA ALA A 434 -14.90 -8.82 29.07
C ALA A 434 -14.25 -9.82 28.10
N PRO A 435 -12.94 -10.10 28.23
CA PRO A 435 -12.31 -11.16 27.47
C PRO A 435 -13.07 -12.46 27.72
N LEU A 436 -13.56 -13.09 26.65
CA LEU A 436 -14.07 -14.45 26.74
C LEU A 436 -12.96 -15.32 27.33
N GLU A 437 -13.13 -15.76 28.58
CA GLU A 437 -12.39 -16.92 29.05
C GLU A 437 -12.64 -18.01 28.01
N SER A 438 -11.58 -18.42 27.31
CA SER A 438 -11.67 -19.39 26.23
C SER A 438 -12.31 -20.67 26.76
N GLY A 439 -13.62 -20.79 26.55
CA GLY A 439 -14.41 -21.95 26.90
C GLY A 439 -13.90 -23.17 26.14
N SER A 440 -13.21 -24.05 26.87
CA SER A 440 -13.13 -25.49 26.60
C SER A 440 -12.82 -25.93 25.16
N GLY A 441 -11.78 -25.37 24.54
CA GLY A 441 -10.98 -26.15 23.59
C GLY A 441 -10.15 -27.16 24.39
N LYS A 442 -10.48 -28.45 24.34
CA LYS A 442 -9.67 -29.53 24.95
C LYS A 442 -8.22 -29.37 24.46
N LYS A 443 -7.34 -28.86 25.33
CA LYS A 443 -5.88 -28.89 25.10
C LYS A 443 -5.47 -30.36 24.96
N ARG A 444 -5.27 -30.82 23.72
CA ARG A 444 -4.51 -32.05 23.43
C ARG A 444 -3.05 -31.74 23.72
N GLY A 445 -2.70 -31.82 25.01
CA GLY A 445 -1.34 -31.66 25.51
C GLY A 445 -1.16 -32.56 26.72
N ARG A 446 0.02 -33.19 26.81
CA ARG A 446 0.39 -34.07 27.93
C ARG A 446 0.27 -33.30 29.25
N LYS A 447 -0.45 -33.85 30.23
CA LYS A 447 -0.50 -33.27 31.59
C LYS A 447 0.94 -33.17 32.15
N PRO A 448 1.33 -32.02 32.73
CA PRO A 448 2.64 -31.86 33.35
C PRO A 448 2.91 -32.97 34.38
N GLY A 449 4.08 -33.60 34.31
CA GLY A 449 4.51 -34.66 35.24
C GLY A 449 4.14 -36.10 34.86
N SER A 450 3.58 -36.34 33.66
CA SER A 450 3.35 -37.71 33.17
C SER A 450 4.64 -38.41 32.72
N LYS A 451 4.83 -39.68 33.11
CA LYS A 451 5.99 -40.52 32.72
C LYS A 451 5.55 -41.59 31.72
N LEU A 452 6.45 -42.00 30.83
CA LEU A 452 6.23 -43.15 29.94
C LEU A 452 6.89 -44.38 30.57
N VAL A 453 6.10 -45.37 30.95
CA VAL A 453 6.59 -46.65 31.48
C VAL A 453 6.07 -47.75 30.56
N ASN A 454 6.96 -48.52 29.94
CA ASN A 454 6.62 -49.61 28.99
C ASN A 454 5.58 -49.20 27.91
N GLY A 455 5.80 -48.04 27.28
CA GLY A 455 4.93 -47.56 26.19
C GLY A 455 3.55 -47.03 26.63
N LYS A 456 3.23 -47.03 27.93
CA LYS A 456 2.00 -46.44 28.47
C LYS A 456 2.31 -45.19 29.28
N ILE A 457 1.47 -44.17 29.13
CA ILE A 457 1.57 -42.91 29.88
C ILE A 457 0.92 -43.10 31.24
N VAL A 458 1.71 -42.96 32.31
CA VAL A 458 1.25 -43.09 33.70
C VAL A 458 1.28 -41.70 34.36
N HIS A 459 0.22 -41.36 35.10
CA HIS A 459 0.09 -40.08 35.78
C HIS A 459 0.55 -40.14 37.25
N PRO A 460 1.00 -39.01 37.84
CA PRO A 460 1.30 -38.94 39.27
C PRO A 460 0.10 -39.41 40.11
N GLY A 461 0.32 -40.36 41.02
CA GLY A 461 -0.72 -40.96 41.86
C GLY A 461 -1.39 -42.22 41.28
N GLN A 462 -1.02 -42.69 40.08
CA GLN A 462 -1.47 -43.98 39.56
C GLN A 462 -0.55 -45.14 40.00
N PRO A 463 -1.08 -46.36 40.16
CA PRO A 463 -0.27 -47.54 40.49
C PRO A 463 0.82 -47.75 39.42
N GLY A 464 2.09 -47.81 39.85
CA GLY A 464 3.25 -47.97 38.96
C GLY A 464 4.03 -46.69 38.65
N PHE A 465 3.66 -45.53 39.21
CA PHE A 465 4.44 -44.29 39.07
C PHE A 465 5.76 -44.29 39.89
N ASP A 466 5.76 -44.97 41.04
CA ASP A 466 6.87 -44.97 42.02
C ASP A 466 7.71 -46.25 42.04
N GLY A 467 7.40 -47.22 41.19
CA GLY A 467 8.03 -48.55 41.21
C GLY A 467 9.07 -48.73 40.10
N THR A 468 10.29 -48.23 40.28
CA THR A 468 11.57 -48.82 39.82
C THR A 468 12.73 -47.87 40.13
N ALA A 469 13.33 -48.05 41.31
CA ALA A 469 14.66 -47.54 41.59
C ALA A 469 15.68 -48.65 41.30
N GLY A 470 16.58 -48.39 40.36
CA GLY A 470 17.87 -49.10 40.23
C GLY A 470 17.96 -50.09 39.08
N THR A 471 18.67 -49.70 38.01
CA THR A 471 19.86 -50.41 37.49
C THR A 471 20.61 -49.45 36.54
N ARG A 472 21.85 -49.09 36.88
CA ARG A 472 22.81 -48.43 35.99
C ARG A 472 23.51 -49.50 35.14
N VAL A 473 23.50 -49.39 33.81
CA VAL A 473 24.55 -49.93 32.92
C VAL A 473 24.72 -48.99 31.72
N ALA A 474 25.97 -48.90 31.26
CA ALA A 474 26.61 -47.84 30.49
C ALA A 474 26.48 -47.90 28.95
N SER A 475 26.68 -46.74 28.31
CA SER A 475 27.34 -46.44 27.02
C SER A 475 26.80 -45.09 26.51
N SER A 476 27.55 -44.15 25.93
CA SER A 476 28.97 -44.03 25.59
C SER A 476 29.35 -42.55 25.42
N ARG A 477 30.67 -42.30 25.53
CA ARG A 477 31.43 -41.05 25.46
C ARG A 477 31.23 -40.17 24.21
N MET A 478 31.65 -38.92 24.42
CA MET A 478 32.01 -37.81 23.52
C MET A 478 32.96 -38.17 22.35
N VAL A 479 33.17 -37.15 21.48
CA VAL A 479 34.38 -36.75 20.69
C VAL A 479 33.98 -36.66 19.19
N GLU A 480 33.93 -35.49 18.53
CA GLU A 480 35.02 -34.55 18.13
C GLU A 480 36.06 -35.19 17.20
N ALA A 481 35.96 -35.01 15.88
CA ALA A 481 37.13 -35.05 14.99
C ALA A 481 36.82 -34.40 13.63
N ALA A 482 37.72 -33.51 13.23
CA ALA A 482 37.93 -32.99 11.90
C ALA A 482 38.99 -33.83 11.15
N PHE A 483 39.12 -33.58 9.83
CA PHE A 483 40.08 -34.15 8.87
C PHE A 483 39.83 -35.64 8.56
N GLU A 484 39.91 -36.12 7.31
CA GLU A 484 41.04 -35.97 6.41
C GLU A 484 40.66 -36.34 4.95
N SER A 485 41.51 -35.85 4.05
CA SER A 485 41.53 -35.93 2.60
C SER A 485 41.56 -37.34 2.01
N SER A 486 41.12 -37.45 0.75
CA SER A 486 41.70 -38.38 -0.22
C SER A 486 41.65 -37.73 -1.60
N ALA A 487 42.83 -37.35 -2.08
CA ALA A 487 43.13 -37.02 -3.45
C ALA A 487 43.53 -38.31 -4.18
N GLU A 488 43.12 -38.48 -5.43
CA GLU A 488 43.89 -39.20 -6.44
C GLU A 488 43.82 -38.44 -7.77
N GLU A 489 44.98 -38.36 -8.40
CA GLU A 489 45.35 -37.61 -9.60
C GLU A 489 45.01 -38.40 -10.87
N GLU A 490 44.84 -37.72 -12.01
CA GLU A 490 45.41 -38.19 -13.28
C GLU A 490 45.50 -37.04 -14.30
N ASP A 491 46.68 -36.98 -14.93
CA ASP A 491 47.20 -35.95 -15.82
C ASP A 491 46.54 -35.92 -17.21
N SER A 492 46.51 -34.73 -17.82
CA SER A 492 46.79 -34.56 -19.25
C SER A 492 47.14 -33.11 -19.58
N ASP A 493 48.38 -32.90 -19.97
CA ASP A 493 48.96 -31.68 -20.53
C ASP A 493 48.31 -31.21 -21.84
N GLY A 494 48.35 -29.89 -22.06
CA GLY A 494 48.08 -29.25 -23.36
C GLY A 494 48.08 -27.71 -23.31
N GLN A 495 49.25 -27.13 -23.58
CA GLN A 495 49.60 -25.74 -23.99
C GLN A 495 48.48 -24.95 -24.74
N ASP A 496 48.33 -23.62 -24.74
CA ASP A 496 49.28 -22.50 -24.59
C ASP A 496 48.55 -21.13 -24.49
N ALA A 497 49.29 -20.13 -23.97
CA ALA A 497 49.29 -18.69 -24.31
C ALA A 497 48.18 -17.68 -23.90
N SER A 498 48.59 -16.81 -22.95
CA SER A 498 48.48 -15.32 -22.92
C SER A 498 47.11 -14.65 -22.69
N GLY A 499 46.94 -13.63 -21.83
CA GLY A 499 47.84 -12.89 -20.96
C GLY A 499 47.13 -11.67 -20.33
N MET A 500 47.69 -11.17 -19.22
CA MET A 500 47.58 -9.80 -18.64
C MET A 500 46.17 -9.31 -18.22
N LYS A 501 45.93 -8.62 -17.09
CA LYS A 501 46.72 -7.88 -16.10
C LYS A 501 45.77 -7.58 -14.92
N GLY A 502 46.25 -7.64 -13.68
CA GLY A 502 45.51 -7.17 -12.50
C GLY A 502 46.46 -6.90 -11.34
N LEU A 503 47.08 -5.72 -11.33
CA LEU A 503 47.90 -5.22 -10.24
C LEU A 503 47.02 -4.50 -9.22
N THR A 504 47.04 -5.02 -8.00
CA THR A 504 46.62 -4.39 -6.76
C THR A 504 47.59 -3.28 -6.35
N LEU A 505 47.08 -2.22 -5.70
CA LEU A 505 47.89 -1.41 -4.77
C LEU A 505 47.01 -0.70 -3.74
N ASN A 506 47.24 -1.10 -2.48
CA ASN A 506 46.81 -0.46 -1.24
C ASN A 506 47.50 0.90 -1.06
N VAL A 507 46.81 1.91 -0.51
CA VAL A 507 47.43 2.92 0.36
C VAL A 507 46.47 3.32 1.49
N ARG A 508 46.93 3.08 2.73
CA ARG A 508 46.41 3.59 4.01
C ARG A 508 46.96 5.00 4.29
N ARG A 509 46.18 5.85 4.96
CA ARG A 509 46.58 6.90 5.95
C ARG A 509 45.35 7.73 6.30
N SER A 510 45.14 8.32 7.48
CA SER A 510 45.59 8.18 8.87
C SER A 510 44.73 9.18 9.64
N VAL A 511 44.34 8.81 10.86
CA VAL A 511 43.48 9.59 11.76
C VAL A 511 44.32 10.57 12.57
N GLU A 512 43.92 11.84 12.64
CA GLU A 512 44.37 12.79 13.67
C GLU A 512 43.17 13.44 14.37
N LYS A 513 43.30 13.57 15.70
CA LYS A 513 42.28 14.03 16.66
C LYS A 513 42.63 15.42 17.22
N GLY A 514 41.60 16.25 17.33
CA GLY A 514 41.38 17.23 18.42
C GLY A 514 41.49 18.72 18.03
N PRO A 515 40.94 19.68 18.81
CA PRO A 515 40.09 19.57 20.00
C PRO A 515 38.74 20.33 19.91
N ALA A 516 37.92 20.14 20.95
CA ALA A 516 36.54 20.59 21.09
C ALA A 516 36.37 22.08 21.44
N SER A 517 35.30 22.68 20.91
CA SER A 517 34.70 23.93 21.39
C SER A 517 33.19 23.76 21.54
N LYS A 518 32.68 24.02 22.76
CA LYS A 518 31.27 23.95 23.14
C LYS A 518 30.53 25.22 22.70
N SER A 519 29.40 25.06 22.01
CA SER A 519 28.33 26.06 21.99
C SER A 519 26.97 25.36 21.83
N ASN A 520 26.04 25.71 22.71
CA ASN A 520 24.70 25.15 22.83
C ASN A 520 23.84 25.44 21.59
N THR A 521 23.25 24.39 21.01
CA THR A 521 22.10 24.48 20.10
C THR A 521 21.18 23.30 20.36
N ASP A 522 19.89 23.63 20.48
CA ASP A 522 18.77 22.73 20.79
C ASP A 522 18.67 21.53 19.85
N ASP A 523 18.32 20.38 20.44
CA ASP A 523 18.26 19.07 19.82
C ASP A 523 17.15 18.93 18.75
N ASP A 524 17.51 19.08 17.48
CA ASP A 524 16.88 18.35 16.38
C ASP A 524 17.64 17.03 16.16
N VAL A 525 17.12 15.94 16.72
CA VAL A 525 17.71 14.61 16.54
C VAL A 525 17.48 14.15 15.09
N PRO A 526 18.55 13.83 14.33
CA PRO A 526 18.40 13.24 13.01
C PRO A 526 17.82 11.83 13.15
N MET A 527 16.66 11.57 12.53
CA MET A 527 16.13 10.22 12.36
C MET A 527 17.02 9.44 11.39
N LYS A 528 18.07 8.80 11.93
CA LYS A 528 18.80 7.73 11.23
C LYS A 528 18.69 6.36 11.88
N ASP A 529 18.06 6.25 13.04
CA ASP A 529 17.83 4.96 13.70
C ASP A 529 16.33 4.75 13.92
N VAL A 530 15.68 3.98 13.04
CA VAL A 530 14.70 2.90 13.33
C VAL A 530 14.30 2.28 11.99
N ILE A 531 15.17 1.44 11.41
CA ILE A 531 14.76 0.27 10.62
C ILE A 531 15.63 -0.88 11.10
N SER A 532 15.33 -1.41 12.28
CA SER A 532 15.66 -2.79 12.60
C SER A 532 14.39 -3.59 12.38
N SER A 533 14.28 -4.20 11.20
CA SER A 533 13.25 -5.18 10.88
C SER A 533 13.56 -6.47 11.64
N GLU A 534 12.99 -6.62 12.83
CA GLU A 534 12.67 -7.97 13.31
C GLU A 534 11.50 -8.44 12.44
N GLU A 535 11.79 -9.31 11.48
CA GLU A 535 10.81 -10.00 10.65
C GLU A 535 9.95 -10.89 11.55
N GLU A 536 8.79 -10.38 11.96
CA GLU A 536 7.71 -11.26 12.40
C GLU A 536 7.24 -12.09 11.20
N PRO A 537 6.97 -13.40 11.38
CA PRO A 537 6.53 -14.26 10.30
C PRO A 537 5.25 -13.73 9.67
N LEU A 538 5.28 -13.59 8.35
CA LEU A 538 4.17 -13.13 7.51
C LEU A 538 2.87 -13.87 7.88
N PRO A 539 1.72 -13.17 8.00
CA PRO A 539 0.44 -13.85 8.05
C PRO A 539 0.23 -14.65 6.75
N PRO A 540 -0.53 -15.76 6.77
CA PRO A 540 -0.76 -16.58 5.59
C PRO A 540 -1.34 -15.72 4.47
N HIS A 541 -0.80 -15.89 3.26
CA HIS A 541 -1.30 -15.29 2.03
C HIS A 541 -2.83 -15.25 2.02
N VAL A 542 -3.39 -14.10 1.64
CA VAL A 542 -4.79 -14.07 1.19
C VAL A 542 -4.86 -15.08 0.06
N GLU A 543 -5.58 -16.18 0.29
CA GLU A 543 -5.84 -17.20 -0.72
C GLU A 543 -6.32 -16.47 -1.99
N ARG A 544 -5.55 -16.58 -3.08
CA ARG A 544 -6.08 -16.33 -4.43
C ARG A 544 -7.40 -17.11 -4.52
N GLY A 545 -8.43 -16.46 -5.06
CA GLY A 545 -9.82 -16.89 -5.02
C GLY A 545 -10.03 -18.41 -5.16
N GLY A 546 -11.01 -18.91 -4.40
CA GLY A 546 -11.29 -20.32 -4.15
C GLY A 546 -11.45 -21.19 -5.40
N THR A 547 -11.34 -22.49 -5.18
CA THR A 547 -11.14 -23.59 -6.14
C THR A 547 -12.22 -23.82 -7.21
N ASP A 548 -13.10 -22.86 -7.50
CA ASP A 548 -14.18 -22.98 -8.49
C ASP A 548 -14.24 -21.83 -9.53
N GLU A 549 -13.31 -20.87 -9.52
CA GLU A 549 -13.27 -19.75 -10.48
C GLU A 549 -12.68 -20.19 -11.84
N THR A 550 -13.24 -19.70 -12.95
CA THR A 550 -12.72 -20.01 -14.30
C THR A 550 -11.55 -19.08 -14.66
N ASP A 551 -10.56 -19.60 -15.39
CA ASP A 551 -9.38 -18.84 -15.83
C ASP A 551 -9.74 -17.58 -16.64
N GLY A 552 -10.91 -17.56 -17.29
CA GLY A 552 -11.41 -16.45 -18.09
C GLY A 552 -12.20 -15.37 -17.31
N GLY A 553 -12.50 -15.61 -16.03
CA GLY A 553 -13.43 -14.80 -15.24
C GLY A 553 -14.88 -14.89 -15.72
N ASP A 554 -15.77 -14.15 -15.05
CA ASP A 554 -17.22 -14.23 -15.29
C ASP A 554 -17.73 -13.18 -16.30
N TYR A 555 -16.84 -12.39 -16.91
CA TYR A 555 -17.23 -11.36 -17.87
C TYR A 555 -17.65 -11.96 -19.22
N MET A 556 -18.88 -11.67 -19.65
CA MET A 556 -19.38 -12.00 -20.98
C MET A 556 -19.81 -10.73 -21.73
N PRO A 557 -19.15 -10.36 -22.85
CA PRO A 557 -19.54 -9.21 -23.65
C PRO A 557 -21.00 -9.32 -24.10
N GLY A 558 -21.81 -8.28 -23.91
CA GLY A 558 -23.20 -8.21 -24.38
C GLY A 558 -24.25 -8.92 -23.50
N PHE A 559 -23.86 -9.55 -22.39
CA PHE A 559 -24.76 -10.12 -21.38
C PHE A 559 -24.81 -9.21 -20.14
N GLU A 560 -25.30 -7.98 -20.30
CA GLU A 560 -25.63 -7.09 -19.17
C GLU A 560 -26.99 -7.47 -18.56
N ASP A 561 -27.12 -8.71 -18.10
CA ASP A 561 -28.33 -9.12 -17.41
C ASP A 561 -28.34 -8.46 -16.02
N PHE A 562 -29.19 -7.44 -15.86
CA PHE A 562 -29.49 -6.76 -14.60
C PHE A 562 -30.19 -7.71 -13.62
N GLN A 563 -29.54 -8.79 -13.20
CA GLN A 563 -30.04 -9.63 -12.12
C GLN A 563 -29.91 -8.86 -10.80
N LYS A 564 -30.97 -8.13 -10.45
CA LYS A 564 -31.19 -7.59 -9.12
C LYS A 564 -31.00 -8.72 -8.10
N ARG A 565 -30.07 -8.54 -7.15
CA ARG A 565 -30.07 -9.32 -5.91
C ARG A 565 -31.45 -9.11 -5.25
N PRO A 566 -32.08 -10.13 -4.65
CA PRO A 566 -33.21 -9.87 -3.76
C PRO A 566 -32.76 -8.87 -2.70
N GLU A 567 -33.56 -7.82 -2.47
CA GLU A 567 -33.27 -6.72 -1.55
C GLU A 567 -32.86 -7.24 -0.17
N LYS A 568 -31.56 -7.30 0.12
CA LYS A 568 -31.09 -7.27 1.50
C LYS A 568 -31.14 -5.81 1.93
N LYS A 569 -32.22 -5.41 2.61
CA LYS A 569 -32.33 -4.09 3.21
C LYS A 569 -31.10 -3.84 4.11
N PRO A 570 -30.43 -2.68 4.01
CA PRO A 570 -29.41 -2.31 4.98
C PRO A 570 -30.08 -2.28 6.36
N LYS A 571 -29.59 -3.11 7.28
CA LYS A 571 -30.02 -3.06 8.68
C LYS A 571 -29.35 -1.83 9.30
N ILE A 572 -30.15 -0.78 9.51
CA ILE A 572 -29.80 0.47 10.22
C ILE A 572 -29.26 0.16 11.63
#